data_AF-A0A2H1KX11-F1
#
_entry.id   AF-A0A2H1KX11-F1
#
_cell.length_a   1.000
_cell.length_b   1.000
_cell.length_c   1.000
_cell.angle_alpha   90.00
_cell.angle_beta   90.00
_cell.angle_gamma   90.00
#
_symmetry.space_group_name_H-M   'P 1'
#
loop_
_entity.id
_entity.type
_entity.pdbx_description
1 polymer ?
#
loop_
_entity_poly.entity_id
_entity_poly.type
_entity_poly.pdbx_seq_one_letter_code
_entity_poly.pdbx_strand_id
1 'polypeptide(L)'
;MKIGLIGINRYANYLNFACNLHAYAFQQYLTNKDYDSTFIDCKPITFDGMDLREPAKFTEAKYRTAIAANASTPAAVKDRNTAARKWAELAMGYRALTEERKLRYDKFESFISQHLGFTEEEYGSDLLEIEDPGMDCHICVTDDIWQPWTPDYSFDRGFMLGSKAFEGKPKIAYAPSRGAKPGFEPELSNAFFEYLEDIESMSARERDFGQSIEENTGRTIPTVIDPVLLHGQDSWRKIAVPPNEQRYLLLYYVMERSTDTVAKAVEYAKANDLTIVELSDRPMRYGKVTDPGVKHVPRYDVSAEEWLGNISHADAVFTNSFPGCCFSLIFEKLFFVGKRNGNKAPNFLPEFDLTNQQFAPDDDVADFSKSIECSQAQARVLDFRSQSEEFLPTALQQAEESSDASSEVASRKHTARQREITYPALFPSGALANNNEVTSVSVTDSDSQALKVKKLRSGSIEYSTPWVGYTNTGLERIAPNKFQTPTHHLAGWTLRFRVDKRWFWYLSDKTLAERDTKASHLDPRKMVFEDGAPIPHLPVNAISAVVFVAKWRNIEPQQARQPVKGRIAKLKNRFASKQHRNLAVCNPLYSGRFD
;
A
#
# COMPACT_ATOMS: atom_id res chain seq x y z
N MET A 1 0.83 20.79 18.82
CA MET A 1 0.70 19.39 18.40
C MET A 1 0.55 19.36 16.88
N LYS A 2 1.44 18.66 16.17
CA LYS A 2 1.37 18.44 14.73
C LYS A 2 0.64 17.13 14.44
N ILE A 3 -0.41 17.19 13.62
CA ILE A 3 -1.33 16.08 13.38
C ILE A 3 -1.04 15.44 12.01
N GLY A 4 -0.71 14.15 12.03
CA GLY A 4 -0.59 13.31 10.84
C GLY A 4 -1.93 12.70 10.46
N LEU A 5 -2.48 13.07 9.31
CA LEU A 5 -3.70 12.47 8.75
C LEU A 5 -3.34 11.31 7.83
N ILE A 6 -4.02 10.17 7.95
CA ILE A 6 -3.79 9.02 7.07
C ILE A 6 -5.10 8.49 6.51
N GLY A 7 -5.10 8.13 5.22
CA GLY A 7 -6.30 7.71 4.51
C GLY A 7 -6.07 7.44 3.02
N ILE A 8 -7.11 7.05 2.29
CA ILE A 8 -7.07 6.89 0.83
C ILE A 8 -7.42 8.25 0.19
N ASN A 9 -6.40 9.08 0.02
CA ASN A 9 -6.51 10.48 -0.38
C ASN A 9 -5.94 10.75 -1.80
N ARG A 10 -4.80 10.16 -2.16
CA ARG A 10 -4.08 10.41 -3.44
C ARG A 10 -4.02 9.19 -4.37
N TYR A 11 -3.72 8.01 -3.82
CA TYR A 11 -3.40 6.81 -4.62
C TYR A 11 -4.61 5.91 -4.97
N ALA A 12 -5.72 6.51 -5.38
CA ALA A 12 -6.89 5.77 -5.83
C ALA A 12 -6.79 5.45 -7.34
N ASN A 13 -6.71 4.16 -7.70
CA ASN A 13 -6.48 3.68 -9.08
C ASN A 13 -7.40 4.31 -10.16
N TYR A 14 -8.63 4.67 -9.81
CA TYR A 14 -9.61 5.23 -10.74
C TYR A 14 -9.74 6.76 -10.71
N LEU A 15 -8.89 7.47 -9.96
CA LEU A 15 -9.03 8.92 -9.72
C LEU A 15 -10.45 9.25 -9.21
N ASN A 16 -10.77 8.70 -8.04
CA ASN A 16 -12.09 8.85 -7.43
C ASN A 16 -12.23 10.24 -6.82
N PHE A 17 -13.19 11.04 -7.31
CA PHE A 17 -13.47 12.40 -6.83
C PHE A 17 -13.65 12.46 -5.31
N ALA A 18 -14.33 11.46 -4.73
CA ALA A 18 -14.63 11.45 -3.31
C ALA A 18 -13.37 11.35 -2.44
N CYS A 19 -12.28 10.72 -2.91
CA CYS A 19 -11.03 10.61 -2.15
C CYS A 19 -10.45 12.00 -1.84
N ASN A 20 -10.35 12.87 -2.85
CA ASN A 20 -9.84 14.22 -2.66
C ASN A 20 -10.80 15.09 -1.86
N LEU A 21 -12.11 14.93 -2.06
CA LEU A 21 -13.13 15.73 -1.37
C LEU A 21 -13.26 15.35 0.12
N HIS A 22 -13.15 14.07 0.49
CA HIS A 22 -13.07 13.65 1.90
C HIS A 22 -11.83 14.25 2.58
N ALA A 23 -10.67 14.14 1.90
CA ALA A 23 -9.41 14.66 2.42
C ALA A 23 -9.47 16.17 2.63
N TYR A 24 -9.98 16.89 1.63
CA TYR A 24 -10.20 18.33 1.68
C TYR A 24 -11.14 18.72 2.82
N ALA A 25 -12.31 18.08 2.90
CA ALA A 25 -13.29 18.40 3.93
C ALA A 25 -12.69 18.26 5.33
N PHE A 26 -11.97 17.19 5.62
CA PHE A 26 -11.43 16.96 6.95
C PHE A 26 -10.27 17.90 7.28
N GLN A 27 -9.32 18.10 6.36
CA GLN A 27 -8.20 19.01 6.60
C GLN A 27 -8.68 20.46 6.74
N GLN A 28 -9.68 20.89 5.97
CA GLN A 28 -10.29 22.21 6.12
C GLN A 28 -11.05 22.35 7.45
N TYR A 29 -11.71 21.29 7.93
CA TYR A 29 -12.33 21.31 9.26
C TYR A 29 -11.29 21.59 10.35
N LEU A 30 -10.16 20.87 10.33
CA LEU A 30 -9.07 21.05 11.29
C LEU A 30 -8.40 22.42 11.15
N THR A 31 -8.14 22.86 9.91
CA THR A 31 -7.55 24.17 9.62
C THR A 31 -8.41 25.30 10.16
N ASN A 32 -9.73 25.23 10.00
CA ASN A 32 -10.68 26.23 10.52
C ASN A 32 -10.76 26.25 12.06
N LYS A 33 -10.17 25.26 12.73
CA LYS A 33 -10.07 25.14 14.19
C LYS A 33 -8.62 25.37 14.68
N ASP A 34 -7.76 25.93 13.82
CA ASP A 34 -6.37 26.27 14.09
C ASP A 34 -5.46 25.07 14.44
N TYR A 35 -5.82 23.86 14.00
CA TYR A 35 -4.96 22.68 14.12
C TYR A 35 -3.98 22.54 12.95
N ASP A 36 -2.70 22.37 13.25
CA ASP A 36 -1.66 22.03 12.28
C ASP A 36 -1.79 20.56 11.85
N SER A 37 -2.36 20.33 10.67
CA SER A 37 -2.64 19.00 10.14
C SER A 37 -2.07 18.80 8.74
N THR A 38 -1.39 17.67 8.55
CA THR A 38 -0.75 17.28 7.29
C THR A 38 -1.08 15.83 6.97
N PHE A 39 -1.46 15.53 5.74
CA PHE A 39 -1.60 14.15 5.31
C PHE A 39 -0.23 13.47 5.17
N ILE A 40 -0.09 12.30 5.76
CA ILE A 40 1.02 11.39 5.46
C ILE A 40 0.76 10.83 4.07
N ASP A 41 1.67 11.08 3.12
CA ASP A 41 1.53 10.62 1.73
C ASP A 41 1.75 9.11 1.64
N CYS A 42 0.73 8.34 2.01
CA CYS A 42 0.84 6.90 2.21
C CYS A 42 0.25 6.11 1.03
N LYS A 43 1.10 5.34 0.35
CA LYS A 43 0.70 4.37 -0.67
C LYS A 43 0.08 3.14 0.00
N PRO A 44 -1.14 2.74 -0.38
CA PRO A 44 -1.73 1.49 0.08
C PRO A 44 -0.80 0.31 -0.19
N ILE A 45 -0.77 -0.70 0.69
CA ILE A 45 -0.03 -1.96 0.49
C ILE A 45 -0.46 -2.66 -0.80
N THR A 46 -1.70 -2.45 -1.24
CA THR A 46 -2.25 -2.99 -2.50
C THR A 46 -1.86 -2.20 -3.75
N PHE A 47 -1.28 -1.00 -3.59
CA PHE A 47 -0.76 -0.23 -4.71
C PHE A 47 0.38 -1.01 -5.38
N ASP A 48 0.24 -1.23 -6.68
CA ASP A 48 1.11 -2.13 -7.44
C ASP A 48 1.89 -1.41 -8.55
N GLY A 49 2.14 -0.11 -8.33
CA GLY A 49 2.98 0.70 -9.20
C GLY A 49 2.31 1.09 -10.52
N MET A 50 0.98 1.10 -10.55
CA MET A 50 0.24 1.66 -11.68
C MET A 50 0.59 3.15 -11.83
N ASP A 51 1.06 3.52 -13.02
CA ASP A 51 1.11 4.93 -13.41
C ASP A 51 -0.34 5.45 -13.54
N LEU A 52 -0.77 6.26 -12.58
CA LEU A 52 -2.13 6.78 -12.52
C LEU A 52 -2.43 7.75 -13.67
N ARG A 53 -1.39 8.38 -14.25
CA ARG A 53 -1.49 9.29 -15.40
C ARG A 53 -1.58 8.51 -16.71
N GLU A 54 -0.86 7.40 -16.84
CA GLU A 54 -0.83 6.56 -18.05
C GLU A 54 -1.05 5.04 -17.76
N PRO A 55 -2.24 4.64 -17.29
CA PRO A 55 -2.50 3.27 -16.81
C PRO A 55 -2.64 2.21 -17.92
N ALA A 56 -2.66 2.59 -19.20
CA ALA A 56 -2.89 1.67 -20.33
C ALA A 56 -1.83 0.54 -20.38
N LYS A 57 -0.54 0.87 -20.28
CA LYS A 57 0.54 -0.14 -20.34
C LYS A 57 0.42 -1.15 -19.20
N PHE A 58 0.12 -0.65 -18.01
CA PHE A 58 -0.06 -1.47 -16.82
C PHE A 58 -1.25 -2.43 -16.98
N THR A 59 -2.41 -1.92 -17.42
CA THR A 59 -3.63 -2.74 -17.61
C THR A 59 -3.47 -3.78 -18.73
N GLU A 60 -2.76 -3.45 -19.81
CA GLU A 60 -2.39 -4.42 -20.84
C GLU A 60 -1.46 -5.53 -20.31
N ALA A 61 -0.51 -5.19 -19.43
CA ALA A 61 0.35 -6.18 -18.80
C ALA A 61 -0.48 -7.13 -17.92
N LYS A 62 -1.41 -6.60 -17.12
CA LYS A 62 -2.34 -7.42 -16.32
C LYS A 62 -3.22 -8.31 -17.18
N TYR A 63 -3.71 -7.81 -18.31
CA TYR A 63 -4.44 -8.61 -19.30
C TYR A 63 -3.58 -9.79 -19.82
N ARG A 64 -2.35 -9.51 -20.25
CA ARG A 64 -1.38 -10.54 -20.71
C ARG A 64 -1.11 -11.59 -19.63
N THR A 65 -0.94 -11.17 -18.38
CA THR A 65 -0.78 -12.08 -17.24
C THR A 65 -2.03 -12.93 -17.02
N ALA A 66 -3.23 -12.33 -17.08
CA ALA A 66 -4.48 -13.05 -16.85
C ALA A 66 -4.72 -14.13 -17.91
N ILE A 67 -4.48 -13.86 -19.20
CA ILE A 67 -4.66 -14.88 -20.25
C ILE A 67 -3.60 -15.99 -20.20
N ALA A 68 -2.39 -15.68 -19.70
CA ALA A 68 -1.30 -16.64 -19.54
C ALA A 68 -1.42 -17.49 -18.26
N ALA A 69 -2.37 -17.18 -17.36
CA ALA A 69 -2.54 -17.91 -16.12
C ALA A 69 -3.00 -19.35 -16.38
N ASN A 70 -2.28 -20.30 -15.79
CA ASN A 70 -2.67 -21.71 -15.82
C ASN A 70 -3.99 -21.90 -15.07
N ALA A 71 -4.95 -22.57 -15.69
CA ALA A 71 -6.25 -22.87 -15.11
C ALA A 71 -6.63 -24.31 -15.45
N SER A 72 -6.61 -25.18 -14.45
CA SER A 72 -6.80 -26.62 -14.63
C SER A 72 -8.21 -27.11 -14.25
N THR A 73 -9.03 -26.24 -13.67
CA THR A 73 -10.41 -26.56 -13.27
C THR A 73 -11.41 -25.64 -13.99
N PRO A 74 -12.68 -26.05 -14.21
CA PRO A 74 -13.69 -25.19 -14.82
C PRO A 74 -13.89 -23.86 -14.08
N ALA A 75 -13.83 -23.90 -12.74
CA ALA A 75 -13.91 -22.69 -11.90
C ALA A 75 -12.73 -21.75 -12.16
N ALA A 76 -11.50 -22.27 -12.13
CA ALA A 76 -10.30 -21.47 -12.43
C ALA A 76 -10.31 -20.90 -13.86
N VAL A 77 -10.86 -21.63 -14.83
CA VAL A 77 -11.03 -21.14 -16.21
C VAL A 77 -12.03 -19.99 -16.26
N LYS A 78 -13.16 -20.10 -15.55
CA LYS A 78 -14.15 -19.01 -15.43
C LYS A 78 -13.55 -17.77 -14.78
N ASP A 79 -12.80 -17.94 -13.69
CA ASP A 79 -12.16 -16.83 -12.98
C ASP A 79 -11.11 -16.14 -13.85
N ARG A 80 -10.26 -16.93 -14.51
CA ARG A 80 -9.28 -16.44 -15.49
C ARG A 80 -9.95 -15.63 -16.61
N ASN A 81 -11.00 -16.18 -17.23
CA ASN A 81 -11.70 -15.51 -18.33
C ASN A 81 -12.38 -14.22 -17.86
N THR A 82 -12.95 -14.22 -16.65
CA THR A 82 -13.56 -13.02 -16.04
C THR A 82 -12.51 -11.94 -15.79
N ALA A 83 -11.37 -12.30 -15.21
CA ALA A 83 -10.25 -11.39 -15.00
C ALA A 83 -9.69 -10.85 -16.33
N ALA A 84 -9.49 -11.73 -17.32
CA ALA A 84 -9.01 -11.33 -18.64
C ALA A 84 -9.96 -10.35 -19.33
N ARG A 85 -11.28 -10.59 -19.27
CA ARG A 85 -12.27 -9.67 -19.83
C ARG A 85 -12.21 -8.31 -19.16
N LYS A 86 -12.20 -8.26 -17.82
CA LYS A 86 -12.08 -7.02 -17.05
C LYS A 86 -10.83 -6.22 -17.45
N TRP A 87 -9.66 -6.88 -17.51
CA TRP A 87 -8.41 -6.20 -17.87
C TRP A 87 -8.37 -5.77 -19.34
N ALA A 88 -8.97 -6.54 -20.26
CA ALA A 88 -9.10 -6.16 -21.66
C ALA A 88 -9.96 -4.89 -21.81
N GLU A 89 -11.13 -4.85 -21.16
CA GLU A 89 -12.03 -3.69 -21.17
C GLU A 89 -11.31 -2.43 -20.62
N LEU A 90 -10.61 -2.55 -19.49
CA LEU A 90 -9.82 -1.45 -18.93
C LEU A 90 -8.68 -1.01 -19.86
N ALA A 91 -7.94 -1.95 -20.44
CA ALA A 91 -6.82 -1.64 -21.33
C ALA A 91 -7.29 -0.91 -22.60
N MET A 92 -8.38 -1.38 -23.22
CA MET A 92 -8.98 -0.71 -24.38
C MET A 92 -9.52 0.67 -24.00
N GLY A 93 -10.20 0.78 -22.86
CA GLY A 93 -10.73 2.04 -22.37
C GLY A 93 -9.65 3.10 -22.15
N TYR A 94 -8.60 2.76 -21.39
CA TYR A 94 -7.49 3.69 -21.14
C TYR A 94 -6.70 4.04 -22.39
N ARG A 95 -6.55 3.11 -23.33
CA ARG A 95 -5.94 3.42 -24.64
C ARG A 95 -6.81 4.39 -25.45
N ALA A 96 -8.13 4.23 -25.39
CA ALA A 96 -9.06 5.09 -26.12
C ALA A 96 -9.21 6.49 -25.52
N LEU A 97 -8.91 6.64 -24.22
CA LEU A 97 -9.05 7.87 -23.42
C LEU A 97 -7.71 8.35 -22.84
N THR A 98 -6.60 8.16 -23.55
CA THR A 98 -5.27 8.44 -23.00
C THR A 98 -5.09 9.92 -22.66
N GLU A 99 -5.56 10.83 -23.52
CA GLU A 99 -5.38 12.27 -23.29
C GLU A 99 -6.36 12.79 -22.24
N GLU A 100 -7.62 12.34 -22.24
CA GLU A 100 -8.61 12.65 -21.21
C GLU A 100 -8.16 12.15 -19.83
N ARG A 101 -7.53 10.96 -19.77
CA ARG A 101 -6.97 10.43 -18.53
C ARG A 101 -5.82 11.29 -18.00
N LYS A 102 -4.90 11.73 -18.88
CA LYS A 102 -3.80 12.64 -18.51
C LYS A 102 -4.35 13.95 -17.98
N LEU A 103 -5.31 14.55 -18.68
CA LEU A 103 -5.96 15.79 -18.25
C LEU A 103 -6.64 15.63 -16.89
N ARG A 104 -7.39 14.55 -16.66
CA ARG A 104 -8.01 14.27 -15.36
C ARG A 104 -6.97 14.09 -14.26
N TYR A 105 -5.89 13.36 -14.52
CA TYR A 105 -4.80 13.20 -13.56
C TYR A 105 -4.17 14.56 -13.21
N ASP A 106 -3.80 15.35 -14.22
CA ASP A 106 -3.17 16.66 -14.03
C ASP A 106 -4.09 17.62 -13.25
N LYS A 107 -5.41 17.57 -13.49
CA LYS A 107 -6.44 18.29 -12.72
C LYS A 107 -6.53 17.82 -11.27
N PHE A 108 -6.46 16.50 -11.01
CA PHE A 108 -6.46 15.95 -9.66
C PHE A 108 -5.21 16.35 -8.87
N GLU A 109 -4.03 16.28 -9.49
CA GLU A 109 -2.78 16.75 -8.87
C GLU A 109 -2.80 18.26 -8.63
N SER A 110 -3.40 19.05 -9.54
CA SER A 110 -3.64 20.47 -9.32
C SER A 110 -4.48 20.72 -8.07
N PHE A 111 -5.63 20.04 -7.93
CA PHE A 111 -6.48 20.14 -6.74
C PHE A 111 -5.71 19.81 -5.46
N ILE A 112 -4.96 18.70 -5.48
CA ILE A 112 -4.14 18.27 -4.33
C ILE A 112 -3.13 19.37 -3.96
N SER A 113 -2.35 19.85 -4.94
CA SER A 113 -1.30 20.85 -4.70
C SER A 113 -1.83 22.20 -4.20
N GLN A 114 -3.06 22.56 -4.58
CA GLN A 114 -3.67 23.84 -4.22
C GLN A 114 -4.40 23.81 -2.88
N HIS A 115 -4.94 22.65 -2.50
CA HIS A 115 -5.90 22.56 -1.41
C HIS A 115 -5.51 21.63 -0.27
N LEU A 116 -4.50 20.76 -0.46
CA LEU A 116 -4.11 19.75 0.52
C LEU A 116 -2.64 19.85 0.90
N GLY A 117 -2.36 19.72 2.19
CA GLY A 117 -1.00 19.57 2.72
C GLY A 117 -0.62 18.10 2.87
N PHE A 118 0.50 17.70 2.30
CA PHE A 118 1.09 16.35 2.39
C PHE A 118 2.52 16.40 2.94
N THR A 119 2.99 15.29 3.52
CA THR A 119 4.42 15.08 3.81
C THR A 119 5.24 15.14 2.52
N GLU A 120 6.47 15.63 2.60
CA GLU A 120 7.38 15.64 1.44
C GLU A 120 7.73 14.21 1.00
N GLU A 121 7.89 13.30 1.97
CA GLU A 121 8.21 11.92 1.70
C GLU A 121 6.97 11.04 1.50
N GLU A 122 7.12 10.07 0.60
CA GLU A 122 6.12 9.05 0.31
C GLU A 122 6.34 7.81 1.19
N TYR A 123 5.30 7.43 1.92
CA TYR A 123 5.32 6.31 2.83
C TYR A 123 4.56 5.10 2.30
N GLY A 124 4.87 3.94 2.86
CA GLY A 124 4.01 2.77 2.86
C GLY A 124 4.04 2.15 4.26
N SER A 125 3.15 1.18 4.51
CA SER A 125 3.14 0.42 5.76
C SER A 125 4.50 -0.23 6.10
N ASP A 126 5.34 -0.45 5.09
CA ASP A 126 6.70 -0.97 5.24
C ASP A 126 7.71 0.09 5.67
N LEU A 127 7.74 1.27 5.03
CA LEU A 127 8.66 2.35 5.37
C LEU A 127 8.35 2.95 6.76
N LEU A 128 7.07 3.03 7.12
CA LEU A 128 6.61 3.45 8.45
C LEU A 128 7.05 2.50 9.59
N GLU A 129 7.65 1.34 9.27
CA GLU A 129 8.28 0.50 10.30
C GLU A 129 9.64 1.03 10.76
N ILE A 130 10.30 1.87 9.95
CA ILE A 130 11.66 2.35 10.23
C ILE A 130 11.80 3.87 10.21
N GLU A 131 10.86 4.58 9.59
CA GLU A 131 10.85 6.03 9.48
C GLU A 131 9.62 6.63 10.15
N ASP A 132 9.86 7.66 10.96
CA ASP A 132 8.83 8.45 11.63
C ASP A 132 8.48 9.66 10.75
N PRO A 133 7.19 9.89 10.39
CA PRO A 133 6.76 11.05 9.62
C PRO A 133 6.87 12.38 10.39
N GLY A 134 7.30 12.35 11.66
CA GLY A 134 7.54 13.54 12.47
C GLY A 134 6.24 14.22 12.90
N MET A 135 5.25 13.42 13.28
CA MET A 135 3.94 13.86 13.76
C MET A 135 3.77 13.50 15.25
N ASP A 136 3.03 14.33 15.98
CA ASP A 136 2.78 14.16 17.42
C ASP A 136 1.54 13.29 17.66
N CYS A 137 0.51 13.43 16.82
CA CYS A 137 -0.75 12.68 16.87
C CYS A 137 -1.10 12.16 15.48
N HIS A 138 -1.76 11.01 15.40
CA HIS A 138 -2.17 10.39 14.14
C HIS A 138 -3.69 10.20 14.09
N ILE A 139 -4.29 10.60 12.97
CA ILE A 139 -5.72 10.41 12.73
C ILE A 139 -5.91 9.59 11.46
N CYS A 140 -6.50 8.40 11.59
CA CYS A 140 -7.01 7.70 10.42
C CYS A 140 -8.41 8.23 10.08
N VAL A 141 -8.53 8.70 8.85
CA VAL A 141 -9.72 9.37 8.30
C VAL A 141 -9.85 9.01 6.83
N THR A 142 -10.99 9.29 6.21
CA THR A 142 -11.37 8.90 4.83
C THR A 142 -11.91 7.46 4.72
N ASP A 143 -12.27 7.06 3.50
CA ASP A 143 -13.31 6.07 3.18
C ASP A 143 -12.98 4.60 3.59
N ASP A 144 -13.04 3.61 2.69
CA ASP A 144 -12.91 2.18 3.07
C ASP A 144 -11.48 1.77 3.46
N ILE A 145 -11.00 2.25 4.61
CA ILE A 145 -9.63 2.07 5.09
C ILE A 145 -9.47 0.85 6.01
N TRP A 146 -10.55 0.35 6.60
CA TRP A 146 -10.56 -0.81 7.50
C TRP A 146 -11.10 -2.09 6.83
N GLN A 147 -10.94 -2.19 5.52
CA GLN A 147 -11.26 -3.41 4.77
C GLN A 147 -10.02 -4.31 4.64
N PRO A 148 -10.15 -5.63 4.80
CA PRO A 148 -9.04 -6.55 4.58
C PRO A 148 -8.81 -6.79 3.08
N TRP A 149 -7.54 -6.88 2.68
CA TRP A 149 -7.09 -6.99 1.29
C TRP A 149 -6.69 -8.43 0.93
N THR A 150 -7.63 -9.36 1.11
CA THR A 150 -7.41 -10.80 0.96
C THR A 150 -7.38 -11.26 -0.51
N PRO A 151 -6.69 -12.39 -0.82
CA PRO A 151 -5.94 -13.28 0.09
C PRO A 151 -4.49 -12.82 0.34
N ASP A 152 -4.01 -11.84 -0.42
CA ASP A 152 -2.58 -11.49 -0.45
C ASP A 152 -2.14 -10.71 0.81
N TYR A 153 -3.06 -9.98 1.44
CA TYR A 153 -2.81 -9.16 2.62
C TYR A 153 -3.98 -9.27 3.61
N SER A 154 -3.69 -9.00 4.89
CA SER A 154 -4.72 -8.79 5.92
C SER A 154 -5.19 -7.33 5.87
N PHE A 155 -4.83 -6.52 6.85
CA PHE A 155 -5.10 -5.08 6.88
C PHE A 155 -3.85 -4.30 6.51
N ASP A 156 -4.04 -3.10 5.98
CA ASP A 156 -2.94 -2.17 5.75
C ASP A 156 -2.52 -1.54 7.09
N ARG A 157 -1.29 -1.83 7.55
CA ARG A 157 -0.80 -1.32 8.85
C ARG A 157 -0.69 0.19 8.90
N GLY A 158 -0.51 0.86 7.76
CA GLY A 158 -0.58 2.32 7.70
C GLY A 158 -1.98 2.81 8.08
N PHE A 159 -3.01 2.30 7.41
CA PHE A 159 -4.40 2.69 7.63
C PHE A 159 -4.99 2.21 8.96
N MET A 160 -4.44 1.15 9.55
CA MET A 160 -4.77 0.69 10.90
C MET A 160 -4.02 1.44 12.00
N LEU A 161 -3.13 2.39 11.67
CA LEU A 161 -2.21 3.02 12.62
C LEU A 161 -1.37 1.99 13.42
N GLY A 162 -1.02 0.88 12.78
CA GLY A 162 -0.34 -0.27 13.35
C GLY A 162 1.16 -0.37 13.04
N SER A 163 1.70 0.48 12.17
CA SER A 163 3.14 0.56 11.91
C SER A 163 3.90 1.17 13.10
N LYS A 164 5.19 0.82 13.23
CA LYS A 164 6.02 1.28 14.35
C LYS A 164 6.09 2.80 14.52
N ALA A 165 6.04 3.58 13.44
CA ALA A 165 6.04 5.05 13.49
C ALA A 165 4.94 5.66 14.38
N PHE A 166 3.88 4.90 14.66
CA PHE A 166 2.73 5.33 15.46
C PHE A 166 2.78 4.86 16.92
N GLU A 167 3.76 4.05 17.29
CA GLU A 167 3.87 3.52 18.66
C GLU A 167 4.13 4.63 19.68
N GLY A 168 3.42 4.57 20.80
CA GLY A 168 3.56 5.54 21.90
C GLY A 168 3.05 6.95 21.57
N LYS A 169 2.38 7.15 20.43
CA LYS A 169 1.78 8.44 20.04
C LYS A 169 0.26 8.33 20.03
N PRO A 170 -0.47 9.39 20.39
CA PRO A 170 -1.94 9.41 20.32
C PRO A 170 -2.46 9.06 18.92
N LYS A 171 -3.49 8.22 18.87
CA LYS A 171 -4.16 7.70 17.69
C LYS A 171 -5.67 7.93 17.79
N ILE A 172 -6.23 8.53 16.75
CA ILE A 172 -7.67 8.79 16.64
C ILE A 172 -8.18 8.14 15.36
N ALA A 173 -9.36 7.53 15.43
CA ALA A 173 -10.10 7.08 14.25
C ALA A 173 -11.36 7.92 14.08
N TYR A 174 -11.43 8.71 13.00
CA TYR A 174 -12.62 9.50 12.66
C TYR A 174 -13.35 8.93 11.45
N ALA A 175 -14.61 8.52 11.67
CA ALA A 175 -15.49 7.99 10.63
C ALA A 175 -14.86 6.89 9.71
N PRO A 176 -14.03 5.96 10.21
CA PRO A 176 -13.48 4.90 9.39
C PRO A 176 -14.59 3.95 8.93
N SER A 177 -14.37 3.29 7.79
CA SER A 177 -15.30 2.30 7.25
C SER A 177 -14.64 0.96 6.96
N ARG A 178 -15.34 -0.12 7.27
CA ARG A 178 -14.94 -1.51 6.94
C ARG A 178 -15.24 -1.94 5.51
N GLY A 179 -15.86 -1.08 4.71
CA GLY A 179 -16.33 -1.43 3.37
C GLY A 179 -17.59 -2.30 3.36
N ALA A 180 -17.82 -2.97 2.23
CA ALA A 180 -19.10 -3.63 1.95
C ALA A 180 -19.34 -4.97 2.68
N LYS A 181 -18.32 -5.52 3.36
CA LYS A 181 -18.45 -6.81 4.04
C LYS A 181 -19.06 -6.61 5.44
N PRO A 182 -20.07 -7.42 5.84
CA PRO A 182 -20.73 -7.27 7.13
C PRO A 182 -19.93 -7.84 8.31
N GLY A 183 -18.76 -8.44 8.07
CA GLY A 183 -17.92 -9.03 9.11
C GLY A 183 -16.60 -9.57 8.56
N PHE A 184 -15.79 -10.11 9.46
CA PHE A 184 -14.48 -10.68 9.18
C PHE A 184 -14.44 -12.18 9.55
N GLU A 185 -13.58 -12.94 8.87
CA GLU A 185 -13.23 -14.29 9.31
C GLU A 185 -12.52 -14.24 10.68
N PRO A 186 -12.57 -15.31 11.51
CA PRO A 186 -12.09 -15.27 12.90
C PRO A 186 -10.67 -14.73 13.08
N GLU A 187 -9.71 -15.16 12.25
CA GLU A 187 -8.32 -14.72 12.34
C GLU A 187 -8.16 -13.23 11.97
N LEU A 188 -8.91 -12.76 10.97
CA LEU A 188 -8.95 -11.35 10.58
C LEU A 188 -9.62 -10.51 11.66
N SER A 189 -10.67 -11.05 12.30
CA SER A 189 -11.34 -10.39 13.41
C SER A 189 -10.38 -10.16 14.58
N ASN A 190 -9.61 -11.17 14.97
CA ASN A 190 -8.61 -11.03 16.03
C ASN A 190 -7.56 -9.97 15.70
N ALA A 191 -6.99 -10.03 14.48
CA ALA A 191 -6.01 -9.04 14.04
C ALA A 191 -6.59 -7.61 14.01
N PHE A 192 -7.85 -7.47 13.58
CA PHE A 192 -8.54 -6.18 13.54
C PHE A 192 -8.66 -5.56 14.93
N PHE A 193 -9.17 -6.32 15.91
CA PHE A 193 -9.35 -5.81 17.27
C PHE A 193 -8.02 -5.56 17.98
N GLU A 194 -6.97 -6.32 17.68
CA GLU A 194 -5.63 -6.04 18.20
C GLU A 194 -5.11 -4.65 17.80
N TYR A 195 -5.36 -4.22 16.56
CA TYR A 195 -5.01 -2.85 16.13
C TYR A 195 -5.83 -1.78 16.86
N LEU A 196 -7.11 -2.05 17.16
CA LEU A 196 -7.98 -1.08 17.81
C LEU A 196 -7.63 -0.84 19.29
N GLU A 197 -6.92 -1.78 19.94
CA GLU A 197 -6.53 -1.64 21.35
C GLU A 197 -5.69 -0.40 21.61
N ASP A 198 -4.84 -0.03 20.65
CA ASP A 198 -3.89 1.08 20.79
C ASP A 198 -4.45 2.38 20.18
N ILE A 199 -5.74 2.43 19.81
CA ILE A 199 -6.43 3.64 19.34
C ILE A 199 -7.24 4.23 20.49
N GLU A 200 -6.90 5.43 20.97
CA GLU A 200 -7.48 6.04 22.17
C GLU A 200 -8.93 6.49 21.95
N SER A 201 -9.19 7.18 20.85
CA SER A 201 -10.52 7.72 20.52
C SER A 201 -10.98 7.22 19.16
N MET A 202 -12.17 6.63 19.12
CA MET A 202 -12.72 6.06 17.88
C MET A 202 -14.18 6.45 17.72
N SER A 203 -14.56 6.76 16.49
CA SER A 203 -15.93 6.87 16.04
C SER A 203 -16.17 5.90 14.88
N ALA A 204 -17.41 5.80 14.40
CA ALA A 204 -17.75 5.03 13.21
C ALA A 204 -18.65 5.85 12.28
N ARG A 205 -18.52 5.62 10.96
CA ARG A 205 -19.42 6.23 9.98
C ARG A 205 -20.75 5.49 9.88
N GLU A 206 -20.70 4.15 9.93
CA GLU A 206 -21.88 3.30 9.84
C GLU A 206 -22.30 2.78 11.22
N ARG A 207 -23.59 2.89 11.56
CA ARG A 207 -24.12 2.48 12.88
C ARG A 207 -23.95 0.99 13.15
N ASP A 208 -24.20 0.14 12.16
CA ASP A 208 -24.04 -1.31 12.26
C ASP A 208 -22.57 -1.70 12.53
N PHE A 209 -21.64 -0.96 11.94
CA PHE A 209 -20.23 -1.20 12.16
C PHE A 209 -19.78 -0.71 13.54
N GLY A 210 -20.24 0.46 13.98
CA GLY A 210 -20.01 0.96 15.34
C GLY A 210 -20.46 -0.06 16.38
N GLN A 211 -21.70 -0.55 16.29
CA GLN A 211 -22.24 -1.58 17.18
C GLN A 211 -21.39 -2.86 17.22
N SER A 212 -20.90 -3.32 16.06
CA SER A 212 -20.00 -4.47 16.00
C SER A 212 -18.71 -4.25 16.80
N ILE A 213 -18.16 -3.03 16.80
CA ILE A 213 -16.98 -2.69 17.62
C ILE A 213 -17.37 -2.63 19.10
N GLU A 214 -18.50 -2.02 19.45
CA GLU A 214 -19.00 -1.93 20.83
C GLU A 214 -19.17 -3.32 21.46
N GLU A 215 -19.78 -4.26 20.73
CA GLU A 215 -20.03 -5.63 21.17
C GLU A 215 -18.74 -6.43 21.45
N ASN A 216 -17.69 -6.21 20.65
CA ASN A 216 -16.44 -6.96 20.76
C ASN A 216 -15.42 -6.33 21.72
N THR A 217 -15.50 -5.01 21.93
CA THR A 217 -14.51 -4.26 22.73
C THR A 217 -15.06 -3.74 24.06
N GLY A 218 -16.39 -3.66 24.21
CA GLY A 218 -17.04 -3.00 25.34
C GLY A 218 -16.87 -1.47 25.37
N ARG A 219 -16.26 -0.88 24.34
CA ARG A 219 -16.08 0.57 24.20
C ARG A 219 -17.34 1.19 23.62
N THR A 220 -17.66 2.43 23.98
CA THR A 220 -18.71 3.20 23.31
C THR A 220 -18.15 3.81 22.02
N ILE A 221 -18.86 3.61 20.91
CA ILE A 221 -18.44 4.09 19.59
C ILE A 221 -19.51 5.03 19.04
N PRO A 222 -19.31 6.37 19.11
CA PRO A 222 -20.26 7.31 18.55
C PRO A 222 -20.32 7.17 17.03
N THR A 223 -21.53 7.27 16.49
CA THR A 223 -21.75 7.39 15.05
C THR A 223 -21.59 8.85 14.66
N VAL A 224 -20.62 9.16 13.81
CA VAL A 224 -20.32 10.53 13.37
C VAL A 224 -20.64 10.71 11.89
N ILE A 225 -20.70 11.97 11.45
CA ILE A 225 -21.01 12.29 10.05
C ILE A 225 -19.80 12.06 9.14
N ASP A 226 -20.05 11.68 7.90
CA ASP A 226 -19.00 11.60 6.88
C ASP A 226 -18.31 12.95 6.70
N PRO A 227 -16.97 13.01 6.53
CA PRO A 227 -16.24 14.26 6.41
C PRO A 227 -16.82 15.25 5.40
N VAL A 228 -17.35 14.81 4.23
CA VAL A 228 -17.88 15.78 3.24
C VAL A 228 -19.10 16.54 3.75
N LEU A 229 -19.85 15.94 4.67
CA LEU A 229 -21.02 16.53 5.28
C LEU A 229 -20.67 17.40 6.48
N LEU A 230 -19.40 17.52 6.92
CA LEU A 230 -19.00 18.52 7.94
C LEU A 230 -19.20 19.96 7.45
N HIS A 231 -19.24 20.16 6.12
CA HIS A 231 -19.34 21.48 5.50
C HIS A 231 -20.68 21.69 4.80
N GLY A 232 -21.21 22.91 4.91
CA GLY A 232 -22.43 23.34 4.22
C GLY A 232 -22.21 23.68 2.74
N GLN A 233 -23.31 23.97 2.05
CA GLN A 233 -23.32 24.27 0.61
C GLN A 233 -22.36 25.39 0.21
N ASP A 234 -22.27 26.45 1.02
CA ASP A 234 -21.43 27.61 0.72
C ASP A 234 -19.93 27.29 0.68
N SER A 235 -19.46 26.36 1.52
CA SER A 235 -18.07 25.92 1.50
C SER A 235 -17.73 25.22 0.18
N TRP A 236 -18.65 24.39 -0.31
CA TRP A 236 -18.44 23.64 -1.55
C TRP A 236 -18.62 24.50 -2.81
N ARG A 237 -19.53 25.48 -2.79
CA ARG A 237 -19.71 26.43 -3.89
C ARG A 237 -18.47 27.29 -4.15
N LYS A 238 -17.63 27.56 -3.13
CA LYS A 238 -16.39 28.34 -3.29
C LYS A 238 -15.36 27.66 -4.19
N ILE A 239 -15.36 26.34 -4.25
CA ILE A 239 -14.40 25.57 -5.06
C ILE A 239 -15.05 24.90 -6.27
N ALA A 240 -16.39 24.85 -6.35
CA ALA A 240 -17.09 24.23 -7.47
C ALA A 240 -16.90 25.03 -8.76
N VAL A 241 -16.62 24.32 -9.86
CA VAL A 241 -16.49 24.93 -11.20
C VAL A 241 -17.76 24.65 -12.00
N PRO A 242 -18.58 25.66 -12.34
CA PRO A 242 -19.84 25.46 -13.03
C PRO A 242 -19.64 24.84 -14.42
N PRO A 243 -20.54 23.93 -14.85
CA PRO A 243 -20.49 23.35 -16.19
C PRO A 243 -21.00 24.34 -17.25
N ASN A 244 -20.69 24.05 -18.52
CA ASN A 244 -21.23 24.81 -19.64
C ASN A 244 -22.63 24.32 -20.03
N GLU A 245 -22.93 23.05 -19.75
CA GLU A 245 -24.21 22.42 -20.00
C GLU A 245 -25.33 23.08 -19.18
N GLN A 246 -26.49 23.21 -19.81
CA GLN A 246 -27.72 23.75 -19.23
C GLN A 246 -28.84 22.75 -19.50
N ARG A 247 -29.85 22.70 -18.61
CA ARG A 247 -30.99 21.79 -18.72
C ARG A 247 -30.55 20.34 -18.91
N TYR A 248 -29.96 19.77 -17.88
CA TYR A 248 -29.38 18.44 -17.94
C TYR A 248 -29.63 17.66 -16.65
N LEU A 249 -29.70 16.34 -16.80
CA LEU A 249 -29.51 15.44 -15.68
C LEU A 249 -28.06 14.96 -15.66
N LEU A 250 -27.51 14.85 -14.46
CA LEU A 250 -26.21 14.24 -14.24
C LEU A 250 -26.40 12.75 -14.01
N LEU A 251 -25.78 11.91 -14.84
CA LEU A 251 -25.66 10.48 -14.61
C LEU A 251 -24.26 10.19 -14.08
N TYR A 252 -24.14 9.94 -12.77
CA TYR A 252 -22.87 9.60 -12.12
C TYR A 252 -22.93 8.22 -11.49
N TYR A 253 -22.15 7.26 -11.99
CA TYR A 253 -22.11 5.91 -11.43
C TYR A 253 -20.69 5.39 -11.26
N VAL A 254 -20.54 4.53 -10.25
CA VAL A 254 -19.28 3.93 -9.84
C VAL A 254 -19.42 2.41 -9.88
N MET A 255 -18.40 1.71 -10.40
CA MET A 255 -18.30 0.23 -10.46
C MET A 255 -19.32 -0.49 -11.39
N GLU A 256 -19.29 -1.83 -11.35
CA GLU A 256 -20.15 -2.73 -12.11
C GLU A 256 -21.53 -2.86 -11.43
N ARG A 257 -22.62 -2.95 -12.21
CA ARG A 257 -24.06 -2.84 -11.82
C ARG A 257 -24.65 -1.43 -11.80
N SER A 258 -24.51 -0.71 -12.92
CA SER A 258 -25.16 0.58 -13.15
C SER A 258 -26.23 0.52 -14.24
N THR A 259 -26.57 -0.66 -14.76
CA THR A 259 -27.47 -0.82 -15.92
C THR A 259 -28.83 -0.18 -15.68
N ASP A 260 -29.39 -0.42 -14.49
CA ASP A 260 -30.72 0.06 -14.14
C ASP A 260 -30.69 1.58 -13.91
N THR A 261 -29.61 2.10 -13.31
CA THR A 261 -29.38 3.54 -13.19
C THR A 261 -29.27 4.24 -14.54
N VAL A 262 -28.55 3.66 -15.48
CA VAL A 262 -28.41 4.20 -16.84
C VAL A 262 -29.76 4.16 -17.56
N ALA A 263 -30.50 3.05 -17.46
CA ALA A 263 -31.81 2.90 -18.11
C ALA A 263 -32.81 3.94 -17.59
N LYS A 264 -32.95 4.07 -16.26
CA LYS A 264 -33.88 5.04 -15.67
C LYS A 264 -33.48 6.49 -15.93
N ALA A 265 -32.19 6.79 -15.98
CA ALA A 265 -31.72 8.11 -16.41
C ALA A 265 -32.13 8.42 -17.86
N VAL A 266 -32.01 7.46 -18.78
CA VAL A 266 -32.46 7.62 -20.18
C VAL A 266 -33.97 7.83 -20.26
N GLU A 267 -34.76 7.02 -19.56
CA GLU A 267 -36.22 7.18 -19.50
C GLU A 267 -36.63 8.56 -18.97
N TYR A 268 -36.04 8.98 -17.85
CA TYR A 268 -36.30 10.27 -17.22
C TYR A 268 -35.86 11.45 -18.12
N ALA A 269 -34.71 11.34 -18.79
CA ALA A 269 -34.24 12.36 -19.73
C ALA A 269 -35.22 12.60 -20.87
N LYS A 270 -35.77 11.53 -21.46
CA LYS A 270 -36.77 11.62 -22.53
C LYS A 270 -38.06 12.28 -22.05
N ALA A 271 -38.53 11.88 -20.87
CA ALA A 271 -39.77 12.39 -20.31
C ALA A 271 -39.70 13.90 -19.98
N ASN A 272 -38.49 14.41 -19.68
CA ASN A 272 -38.28 15.78 -19.22
C ASN A 272 -37.50 16.68 -20.21
N ASP A 273 -37.19 16.17 -21.40
CA ASP A 273 -36.38 16.86 -22.42
C ASP A 273 -35.04 17.39 -21.86
N LEU A 274 -34.28 16.50 -21.22
CA LEU A 274 -33.00 16.80 -20.59
C LEU A 274 -31.83 16.19 -21.37
N THR A 275 -30.71 16.92 -21.42
CA THR A 275 -29.42 16.35 -21.82
C THR A 275 -28.91 15.43 -20.72
N ILE A 276 -28.29 14.30 -21.06
CA ILE A 276 -27.54 13.48 -20.08
C ILE A 276 -26.07 13.87 -20.13
N VAL A 277 -25.54 14.35 -19.00
CA VAL A 277 -24.09 14.44 -18.77
C VAL A 277 -23.66 13.20 -18.02
N GLU A 278 -22.83 12.36 -18.64
CA GLU A 278 -22.42 11.07 -18.07
C GLU A 278 -20.99 11.13 -17.51
N LEU A 279 -20.85 10.82 -16.21
CA LEU A 279 -19.58 10.73 -15.49
C LEU A 279 -19.41 9.32 -14.88
N SER A 280 -18.19 8.76 -14.97
CA SER A 280 -17.87 7.49 -14.32
C SER A 280 -16.40 7.38 -13.89
N ASP A 281 -16.12 6.45 -12.98
CA ASP A 281 -14.78 5.99 -12.63
C ASP A 281 -14.15 5.13 -13.75
N ARG A 282 -14.97 4.53 -14.62
CA ARG A 282 -14.51 3.63 -15.69
C ARG A 282 -14.14 4.38 -16.98
N PRO A 283 -13.05 3.99 -17.66
CA PRO A 283 -12.62 4.65 -18.90
C PRO A 283 -13.47 4.18 -20.08
N MET A 284 -14.65 4.79 -20.27
CA MET A 284 -15.59 4.46 -21.34
C MET A 284 -15.74 5.63 -22.31
N ARG A 285 -15.07 5.56 -23.48
CA ARG A 285 -14.96 6.69 -24.42
C ARG A 285 -16.29 7.31 -24.83
N TYR A 286 -17.31 6.47 -25.00
CA TYR A 286 -18.65 6.90 -25.42
C TYR A 286 -19.69 6.76 -24.30
N GLY A 287 -19.26 6.59 -23.05
CA GLY A 287 -20.16 6.29 -21.94
C GLY A 287 -20.91 4.95 -22.08
N LYS A 288 -21.91 4.74 -21.23
CA LYS A 288 -22.86 3.62 -21.26
C LYS A 288 -24.17 3.99 -21.93
N VAL A 289 -24.50 5.27 -22.03
CA VAL A 289 -25.72 5.71 -22.71
C VAL A 289 -25.56 5.58 -24.23
N THR A 290 -26.31 4.65 -24.82
CA THR A 290 -26.28 4.37 -26.27
C THR A 290 -27.59 4.71 -26.99
N ASP A 291 -28.58 5.24 -26.26
CA ASP A 291 -29.90 5.52 -26.83
C ASP A 291 -29.85 6.78 -27.72
N PRO A 292 -30.20 6.67 -29.02
CA PRO A 292 -30.11 7.81 -29.95
C PRO A 292 -31.21 8.86 -29.74
N GLY A 293 -32.24 8.56 -28.95
CA GLY A 293 -33.35 9.46 -28.64
C GLY A 293 -33.06 10.46 -27.52
N VAL A 294 -31.84 10.49 -26.97
CA VAL A 294 -31.43 11.43 -25.92
C VAL A 294 -30.12 12.09 -26.30
N LYS A 295 -30.02 13.40 -26.06
CA LYS A 295 -28.74 14.11 -26.17
C LYS A 295 -27.83 13.65 -25.04
N HIS A 296 -26.69 13.06 -25.40
CA HIS A 296 -25.75 12.46 -24.45
C HIS A 296 -24.36 13.10 -24.59
N VAL A 297 -23.77 13.43 -23.43
CA VAL A 297 -22.48 14.07 -23.30
C VAL A 297 -21.62 13.27 -22.29
N PRO A 298 -20.83 12.28 -22.74
CA PRO A 298 -19.90 11.60 -21.86
C PRO A 298 -18.68 12.48 -21.58
N ARG A 299 -18.22 12.51 -20.32
CA ARG A 299 -17.00 13.21 -19.90
C ARG A 299 -16.14 12.30 -19.03
N TYR A 300 -14.83 12.29 -19.31
CA TYR A 300 -13.85 11.50 -18.55
C TYR A 300 -12.70 12.35 -18.01
N ASP A 301 -12.56 13.58 -18.47
CA ASP A 301 -11.50 14.56 -18.20
C ASP A 301 -11.87 15.56 -17.09
N VAL A 302 -12.77 15.16 -16.19
CA VAL A 302 -13.38 16.02 -15.16
C VAL A 302 -12.52 16.08 -13.89
N SER A 303 -12.41 17.24 -13.26
CA SER A 303 -11.77 17.46 -11.95
C SER A 303 -12.75 17.26 -10.76
N ALA A 304 -12.25 17.32 -9.53
CA ALA A 304 -13.13 17.27 -8.35
C ALA A 304 -14.05 18.50 -8.28
N GLU A 305 -13.51 19.68 -8.60
CA GLU A 305 -14.21 20.97 -8.67
C GLU A 305 -15.30 20.98 -9.74
N GLU A 306 -15.00 20.48 -10.93
CA GLU A 306 -15.97 20.36 -12.03
C GLU A 306 -17.04 19.32 -11.70
N TRP A 307 -16.68 18.23 -10.99
CA TRP A 307 -17.66 17.24 -10.52
C TRP A 307 -18.66 17.85 -9.53
N LEU A 308 -18.19 18.68 -8.58
CA LEU A 308 -19.07 19.47 -7.69
C LEU A 308 -19.98 20.43 -8.47
N GLY A 309 -19.43 21.10 -9.48
CA GLY A 309 -20.20 21.98 -10.36
C GLY A 309 -21.30 21.26 -11.12
N ASN A 310 -20.97 20.09 -11.69
CA ASN A 310 -21.92 19.24 -12.41
C ASN A 310 -23.07 18.77 -11.51
N ILE A 311 -22.82 18.47 -10.23
CA ILE A 311 -23.90 18.12 -9.29
C ILE A 311 -24.74 19.37 -8.98
N SER A 312 -24.09 20.45 -8.55
CA SER A 312 -24.77 21.65 -8.07
C SER A 312 -25.62 22.38 -9.12
N HIS A 313 -25.36 22.17 -10.41
CA HIS A 313 -26.12 22.79 -11.50
C HIS A 313 -27.10 21.86 -12.21
N ALA A 314 -27.10 20.56 -11.90
CA ALA A 314 -28.01 19.61 -12.54
C ALA A 314 -29.47 19.87 -12.14
N ASP A 315 -30.38 19.61 -13.08
CA ASP A 315 -31.83 19.58 -12.84
C ASP A 315 -32.22 18.33 -12.03
N ALA A 316 -31.53 17.20 -12.29
CA ALA A 316 -31.66 15.96 -11.54
C ALA A 316 -30.34 15.16 -11.54
N VAL A 317 -30.10 14.36 -10.51
CA VAL A 317 -28.90 13.50 -10.40
C VAL A 317 -29.31 12.03 -10.33
N PHE A 318 -28.83 11.20 -11.25
CA PHE A 318 -28.97 9.75 -11.18
C PHE A 318 -27.65 9.14 -10.75
N THR A 319 -27.65 8.41 -9.63
CA THR A 319 -26.43 7.87 -9.05
C THR A 319 -26.61 6.49 -8.43
N ASN A 320 -25.52 5.76 -8.29
CA ASN A 320 -25.42 4.57 -7.43
C ASN A 320 -24.33 4.75 -6.35
N SER A 321 -23.81 5.97 -6.19
CA SER A 321 -22.62 6.28 -5.41
C SER A 321 -22.99 7.07 -4.16
N PHE A 322 -22.51 6.62 -2.99
CA PHE A 322 -22.73 7.29 -1.71
C PHE A 322 -22.30 8.77 -1.70
N PRO A 323 -21.09 9.13 -2.18
CA PRO A 323 -20.72 10.55 -2.34
C PRO A 323 -21.68 11.33 -3.25
N GLY A 324 -22.23 10.70 -4.30
CA GLY A 324 -23.24 11.31 -5.14
C GLY A 324 -24.52 11.65 -4.37
N CYS A 325 -24.96 10.78 -3.45
CA CYS A 325 -26.06 11.06 -2.53
C CYS A 325 -25.72 12.20 -1.56
N CYS A 326 -24.55 12.16 -0.91
CA CYS A 326 -24.13 13.19 0.05
C CYS A 326 -24.09 14.58 -0.61
N PHE A 327 -23.47 14.70 -1.79
CA PHE A 327 -23.39 15.98 -2.48
C PHE A 327 -24.72 16.44 -3.08
N SER A 328 -25.60 15.51 -3.48
CA SER A 328 -26.97 15.89 -3.88
C SER A 328 -27.76 16.46 -2.70
N LEU A 329 -27.61 15.91 -1.49
CA LEU A 329 -28.18 16.46 -0.28
C LEU A 329 -27.56 17.83 0.07
N ILE A 330 -26.23 17.95 0.06
CA ILE A 330 -25.51 19.23 0.32
C ILE A 330 -25.98 20.34 -0.62
N PHE A 331 -26.14 20.04 -1.91
CA PHE A 331 -26.56 21.01 -2.91
C PHE A 331 -28.08 21.14 -3.08
N GLU A 332 -28.85 20.36 -2.32
CA GLU A 332 -30.32 20.30 -2.38
C GLU A 332 -30.83 20.04 -3.81
N LYS A 333 -30.23 19.05 -4.46
CA LYS A 333 -30.55 18.63 -5.82
C LYS A 333 -31.54 17.47 -5.79
N LEU A 334 -32.51 17.47 -6.69
CA LEU A 334 -33.34 16.29 -6.94
C LEU A 334 -32.43 15.14 -7.38
N PHE A 335 -32.52 13.98 -6.73
CA PHE A 335 -31.64 12.86 -7.05
C PHE A 335 -32.34 11.52 -6.90
N PHE A 336 -31.88 10.54 -7.68
CA PHE A 336 -32.43 9.20 -7.73
C PHE A 336 -31.31 8.18 -7.62
N VAL A 337 -31.52 7.18 -6.76
CA VAL A 337 -30.50 6.21 -6.36
C VAL A 337 -30.85 4.83 -6.90
N GLY A 338 -30.01 4.35 -7.81
CA GLY A 338 -30.09 2.98 -8.29
C GLY A 338 -29.35 2.00 -7.39
N LYS A 339 -29.66 0.71 -7.53
CA LYS A 339 -29.06 -0.35 -6.72
C LYS A 339 -27.56 -0.48 -6.96
N ARG A 340 -26.81 -0.68 -5.87
CA ARG A 340 -25.39 -1.03 -5.86
C ARG A 340 -25.14 -2.19 -4.90
N ASN A 341 -24.01 -2.89 -5.07
CA ASN A 341 -23.50 -3.77 -4.03
C ASN A 341 -22.93 -2.95 -2.85
N GLY A 342 -23.31 -3.33 -1.63
CA GLY A 342 -22.87 -2.70 -0.37
C GLY A 342 -23.97 -1.88 0.29
N ASN A 343 -23.74 -1.53 1.56
CA ASN A 343 -24.78 -1.01 2.45
C ASN A 343 -24.73 0.52 2.62
N LYS A 344 -23.76 1.23 2.03
CA LYS A 344 -23.58 2.68 2.28
C LYS A 344 -24.79 3.53 1.86
N ALA A 345 -25.18 3.47 0.59
CA ALA A 345 -26.37 4.20 0.12
C ALA A 345 -27.67 3.66 0.78
N PRO A 346 -27.86 2.32 0.90
CA PRO A 346 -28.99 1.77 1.65
C PRO A 346 -29.07 2.15 3.14
N ASN A 347 -27.94 2.44 3.79
CA ASN A 347 -27.91 2.94 5.18
C ASN A 347 -28.12 4.46 5.22
N PHE A 348 -27.57 5.20 4.26
CA PHE A 348 -27.67 6.66 4.16
C PHE A 348 -29.11 7.12 3.96
N LEU A 349 -29.85 6.54 3.01
CA LEU A 349 -31.18 7.04 2.67
C LEU A 349 -32.17 6.98 3.86
N PRO A 350 -32.29 5.87 4.61
CA PRO A 350 -33.15 5.83 5.79
C PRO A 350 -32.69 6.79 6.90
N GLU A 351 -31.38 6.92 7.10
CA GLU A 351 -30.81 7.79 8.15
C GLU A 351 -31.23 9.24 7.97
N PHE A 352 -31.37 9.72 6.72
CA PHE A 352 -31.76 11.08 6.38
C PHE A 352 -33.22 11.22 5.92
N ASP A 353 -34.04 10.17 6.04
CA ASP A 353 -35.44 10.14 5.56
C ASP A 353 -35.59 10.41 4.05
N LEU A 354 -34.67 9.84 3.27
CA LEU A 354 -34.56 9.98 1.81
C LEU A 354 -34.82 8.66 1.07
N THR A 355 -35.45 7.67 1.71
CA THR A 355 -35.72 6.35 1.13
C THR A 355 -36.51 6.42 -0.18
N ASN A 356 -37.38 7.42 -0.33
CA ASN A 356 -38.15 7.67 -1.56
C ASN A 356 -37.30 8.05 -2.77
N GLN A 357 -36.01 8.36 -2.58
CA GLN A 357 -35.08 8.61 -3.69
C GLN A 357 -34.52 7.31 -4.29
N GLN A 358 -34.71 6.16 -3.65
CA GLN A 358 -34.31 4.87 -4.20
C GLN A 358 -35.38 4.32 -5.14
N PHE A 359 -34.98 3.87 -6.33
CA PHE A 359 -35.90 3.22 -7.28
C PHE A 359 -35.52 1.75 -7.50
N ALA A 360 -36.53 0.96 -7.89
CA ALA A 360 -36.41 -0.37 -8.43
C ALA A 360 -36.31 -0.35 -9.97
N PRO A 361 -35.75 -1.40 -10.60
CA PRO A 361 -35.59 -1.44 -12.06
C PRO A 361 -36.91 -1.34 -12.85
N ASP A 362 -38.01 -1.76 -12.24
CA ASP A 362 -39.36 -1.82 -12.81
C ASP A 362 -40.24 -0.61 -12.50
N ASP A 363 -39.79 0.34 -11.67
CA ASP A 363 -40.56 1.56 -11.36
C ASP A 363 -40.78 2.44 -12.59
N ASP A 364 -41.94 3.10 -12.71
CA ASP A 364 -42.20 4.06 -13.79
C ASP A 364 -41.59 5.43 -13.45
N VAL A 365 -40.79 6.00 -14.36
CA VAL A 365 -40.21 7.35 -14.18
C VAL A 365 -41.27 8.45 -14.12
N ALA A 366 -42.49 8.18 -14.60
CA ALA A 366 -43.62 9.10 -14.48
C ALA A 366 -44.05 9.32 -13.01
N ASP A 367 -43.81 8.34 -12.15
CA ASP A 367 -44.16 8.37 -10.73
C ASP A 367 -43.03 8.97 -9.87
N PHE A 368 -41.89 9.29 -10.47
CA PHE A 368 -40.76 9.86 -9.75
C PHE A 368 -41.09 11.27 -9.24
N SER A 369 -40.57 11.58 -8.05
CA SER A 369 -40.77 12.88 -7.42
C SER A 369 -40.24 14.02 -8.30
N LYS A 370 -40.99 15.13 -8.40
CA LYS A 370 -40.61 16.31 -9.19
C LYS A 370 -39.80 17.33 -8.39
N SER A 371 -39.79 17.18 -7.07
CA SER A 371 -39.04 18.01 -6.13
C SER A 371 -38.57 17.13 -4.96
N ILE A 372 -37.62 17.65 -4.20
CA ILE A 372 -37.11 17.01 -2.99
C ILE A 372 -37.21 18.00 -1.84
N GLU A 373 -37.83 17.59 -0.73
CA GLU A 373 -37.92 18.38 0.50
C GLU A 373 -36.75 18.00 1.41
N CYS A 374 -35.70 18.82 1.41
CA CYS A 374 -34.48 18.53 2.17
C CYS A 374 -34.53 19.00 3.63
N SER A 375 -35.56 19.72 4.08
CA SER A 375 -35.57 20.36 5.41
C SER A 375 -35.32 19.39 6.58
N GLN A 376 -35.98 18.23 6.58
CA GLN A 376 -35.78 17.21 7.61
C GLN A 376 -34.41 16.55 7.50
N ALA A 377 -33.97 16.25 6.28
CA ALA A 377 -32.64 15.70 6.02
C ALA A 377 -31.53 16.66 6.48
N GLN A 378 -31.69 17.97 6.24
CA GLN A 378 -30.75 19.01 6.69
C GLN A 378 -30.73 19.14 8.22
N ALA A 379 -31.89 19.06 8.88
CA ALA A 379 -31.94 19.05 10.34
C ALA A 379 -31.14 17.86 10.91
N ARG A 380 -31.30 16.66 10.33
CA ARG A 380 -30.52 15.48 10.72
C ARG A 380 -29.03 15.65 10.44
N VAL A 381 -28.64 16.27 9.32
CA VAL A 381 -27.24 16.62 9.04
C VAL A 381 -26.66 17.50 10.15
N LEU A 382 -27.41 18.49 10.65
CA LEU A 382 -26.97 19.35 11.75
C LEU A 382 -26.80 18.56 13.06
N ASP A 383 -27.72 17.64 13.37
CA ASP A 383 -27.61 16.78 14.56
C ASP A 383 -26.35 15.91 14.51
N PHE A 384 -26.07 15.27 13.37
CA PHE A 384 -24.87 14.47 13.18
C PHE A 384 -23.58 15.30 13.17
N ARG A 385 -23.63 16.54 12.65
CA ARG A 385 -22.52 17.49 12.78
C ARG A 385 -22.24 17.80 14.25
N SER A 386 -23.27 18.06 15.05
CA SER A 386 -23.11 18.31 16.48
C SER A 386 -22.43 17.14 17.20
N GLN A 387 -22.79 15.89 16.88
CA GLN A 387 -22.12 14.70 17.43
C GLN A 387 -20.64 14.62 17.03
N SER A 388 -20.34 14.99 15.78
CA SER A 388 -18.97 15.05 15.26
C SER A 388 -18.15 16.16 15.93
N GLU A 389 -18.78 17.31 16.21
CA GLU A 389 -18.22 18.45 16.93
C GLU A 389 -18.08 18.20 18.43
N GLU A 390 -18.77 17.23 19.00
CA GLU A 390 -18.53 16.75 20.37
C GLU A 390 -17.33 15.79 20.40
N PHE A 391 -17.27 14.85 19.45
CA PHE A 391 -16.22 13.83 19.40
C PHE A 391 -14.83 14.42 19.09
N LEU A 392 -14.68 15.19 18.01
CA LEU A 392 -13.37 15.59 17.50
C LEU A 392 -12.56 16.46 18.47
N PRO A 393 -13.09 17.58 19.02
CA PRO A 393 -12.35 18.40 19.98
C PRO A 393 -12.00 17.63 21.25
N THR A 394 -12.91 16.79 21.74
CA THR A 394 -12.66 15.95 22.93
C THR A 394 -11.52 14.97 22.68
N ALA A 395 -11.53 14.27 21.53
CA ALA A 395 -10.47 13.35 21.15
C ALA A 395 -9.12 14.05 20.97
N LEU A 396 -9.12 15.24 20.35
CA LEU A 396 -7.91 16.05 20.16
C LEU A 396 -7.35 16.57 21.48
N GLN A 397 -8.20 17.05 22.38
CA GLN A 397 -7.77 17.48 23.72
C GLN A 397 -7.15 16.32 24.50
N GLN A 398 -7.77 15.14 24.47
CA GLN A 398 -7.22 13.92 25.09
C GLN A 398 -5.87 13.53 24.47
N ALA A 399 -5.71 13.70 23.16
CA ALA A 399 -4.44 13.46 22.47
C ALA A 399 -3.35 14.45 22.93
N GLU A 400 -3.68 15.73 23.09
CA GLU A 400 -2.74 16.74 23.61
C GLU A 400 -2.30 16.40 25.04
N GLU A 401 -3.24 16.08 25.92
CA GLU A 401 -2.95 15.71 27.32
C GLU A 401 -2.12 14.42 27.45
N SER A 402 -2.29 13.47 26.53
CA SER A 402 -1.56 12.20 26.53
C SER A 402 -0.21 12.27 25.81
N SER A 403 -0.01 13.21 24.89
CA SER A 403 1.25 13.42 24.18
C SER A 403 2.41 13.72 25.14
N ASP A 404 2.13 14.43 26.23
CA ASP A 404 3.07 14.73 27.33
C ASP A 404 3.31 13.54 28.28
N ALA A 405 2.46 12.51 28.23
CA ALA A 405 2.43 11.39 29.18
C ALA A 405 2.78 10.02 28.55
N SER A 406 3.18 9.99 27.26
CA SER A 406 3.45 8.77 26.52
C SER A 406 4.47 7.86 27.22
N SER A 407 3.98 6.71 27.70
CA SER A 407 4.59 5.94 28.79
C SER A 407 5.49 4.79 28.33
N GLU A 408 6.51 4.47 29.14
CA GLU A 408 7.33 3.25 29.00
C GLU A 408 6.50 1.96 28.87
N VAL A 409 5.26 1.93 29.37
CA VAL A 409 4.41 0.73 29.39
C VAL A 409 3.94 0.35 27.98
N ALA A 410 3.54 1.32 27.16
CA ALA A 410 3.15 1.08 25.77
C ALA A 410 4.33 0.52 24.97
N SER A 411 5.51 1.10 25.15
CA SER A 411 6.76 0.63 24.53
C SER A 411 7.10 -0.83 24.89
N ARG A 412 6.86 -1.25 26.15
CA ARG A 412 7.06 -2.64 26.58
C ARG A 412 6.08 -3.61 25.92
N LYS A 413 4.80 -3.24 25.79
CA LYS A 413 3.77 -4.04 25.11
C LYS A 413 4.11 -4.28 23.64
N HIS A 414 4.48 -3.21 22.92
CA HIS A 414 4.92 -3.31 21.52
C HIS A 414 6.17 -4.18 21.38
N THR A 415 7.18 -3.97 22.22
CA THR A 415 8.41 -4.79 22.20
C THR A 415 8.11 -6.27 22.44
N ALA A 416 7.17 -6.60 23.33
CA ALA A 416 6.76 -7.99 23.58
C ALA A 416 6.12 -8.61 22.33
N ARG A 417 5.16 -7.92 21.70
CA ARG A 417 4.53 -8.36 20.43
C ARG A 417 5.56 -8.55 19.31
N GLN A 418 6.46 -7.59 19.14
CA GLN A 418 7.52 -7.66 18.13
C GLN A 418 8.42 -8.89 18.34
N ARG A 419 8.64 -9.32 19.58
CA ARG A 419 9.44 -10.52 19.91
C ARG A 419 8.74 -11.85 19.62
N GLU A 420 7.41 -11.85 19.49
CA GLU A 420 6.61 -13.03 19.14
C GLU A 420 6.53 -13.26 17.62
N ILE A 421 6.94 -12.27 16.81
CA ILE A 421 6.93 -12.38 15.36
C ILE A 421 7.83 -13.53 14.92
N THR A 422 7.24 -14.46 14.16
CA THR A 422 7.97 -15.54 13.51
C THR A 422 8.21 -15.21 12.04
N TYR A 423 9.33 -15.67 11.51
CA TYR A 423 9.69 -15.42 10.11
C TYR A 423 10.51 -16.57 9.51
N PRO A 424 10.44 -16.76 8.18
CA PRO A 424 11.36 -17.65 7.49
C PRO A 424 12.74 -16.99 7.34
N ALA A 425 13.80 -17.79 7.51
CA ALA A 425 15.17 -17.39 7.22
C ALA A 425 15.68 -18.01 5.90
N LEU A 426 16.34 -17.20 5.08
CA LEU A 426 16.94 -17.61 3.81
C LEU A 426 18.45 -17.34 3.82
N PHE A 427 19.22 -18.26 3.23
CA PHE A 427 20.68 -18.20 3.24
C PHE A 427 21.21 -18.26 1.81
N PRO A 428 21.30 -17.13 1.10
CA PRO A 428 21.98 -17.07 -0.19
C PRO A 428 23.50 -16.99 -0.04
N SER A 429 24.21 -17.67 -0.94
CA SER A 429 25.67 -17.67 -1.01
C SER A 429 26.27 -16.32 -1.37
N GLY A 430 25.48 -15.32 -1.76
CA GLY A 430 26.00 -14.05 -2.27
C GLY A 430 26.79 -14.21 -3.57
N ALA A 431 27.49 -13.14 -3.97
CA ALA A 431 28.40 -13.16 -5.11
C ALA A 431 29.78 -13.67 -4.68
N LEU A 432 30.31 -14.67 -5.38
CA LEU A 432 31.72 -15.05 -5.34
C LEU A 432 32.46 -14.29 -6.44
N ALA A 433 33.69 -13.84 -6.18
CA ALA A 433 34.46 -13.00 -7.09
C ALA A 433 34.72 -13.64 -8.47
N ASN A 434 34.57 -14.96 -8.60
CA ASN A 434 34.59 -15.71 -9.86
C ASN A 434 33.32 -16.57 -9.99
N ASN A 435 32.62 -16.43 -11.11
CA ASN A 435 31.30 -17.00 -11.41
C ASN A 435 31.16 -18.51 -11.06
N ASN A 436 30.40 -18.81 -9.99
CA ASN A 436 29.88 -20.14 -9.60
C ASN A 436 30.84 -21.14 -8.91
N GLU A 437 31.76 -20.69 -8.05
CA GLU A 437 32.62 -21.61 -7.27
C GLU A 437 31.97 -22.26 -6.02
N VAL A 438 30.70 -21.97 -5.69
CA VAL A 438 30.00 -22.77 -4.65
C VAL A 438 29.78 -24.17 -5.20
N THR A 439 30.60 -25.11 -4.73
CA THR A 439 30.62 -26.50 -5.18
C THR A 439 29.40 -27.29 -4.72
N SER A 440 28.90 -27.03 -3.51
CA SER A 440 27.79 -27.79 -2.93
C SER A 440 27.25 -27.13 -1.64
N VAL A 441 26.04 -27.55 -1.24
CA VAL A 441 25.47 -27.31 0.09
C VAL A 441 25.53 -28.64 0.86
N SER A 442 26.21 -28.67 2.00
CA SER A 442 26.29 -29.86 2.86
C SER A 442 24.94 -30.16 3.49
N VAL A 443 24.51 -31.41 3.39
CA VAL A 443 23.25 -31.91 3.96
C VAL A 443 23.58 -32.94 5.03
N THR A 444 23.10 -32.75 6.26
CA THR A 444 23.15 -33.77 7.31
C THR A 444 21.87 -34.61 7.32
N ASP A 445 21.87 -35.76 8.00
CA ASP A 445 20.68 -36.62 8.10
C ASP A 445 19.46 -35.89 8.68
N SER A 446 19.69 -34.94 9.61
CA SER A 446 18.67 -34.05 10.18
C SER A 446 18.12 -33.01 9.20
N ASP A 447 18.88 -32.66 8.15
CA ASP A 447 18.47 -31.68 7.13
C ASP A 447 17.67 -32.31 5.98
N SER A 448 17.85 -33.62 5.77
CA SER A 448 17.50 -34.35 4.55
C SER A 448 16.00 -34.31 4.19
N GLN A 449 15.11 -34.09 5.16
CA GLN A 449 13.66 -34.02 4.93
C GLN A 449 13.12 -32.58 4.79
N ALA A 450 13.93 -31.54 5.05
CA ALA A 450 13.44 -30.16 5.18
C ALA A 450 14.23 -29.10 4.41
N LEU A 451 15.46 -29.37 3.97
CA LEU A 451 16.30 -28.38 3.29
C LEU A 451 15.86 -28.15 1.84
N LYS A 452 15.48 -26.91 1.50
CA LYS A 452 15.21 -26.50 0.11
C LYS A 452 16.40 -25.70 -0.42
N VAL A 453 16.96 -26.15 -1.55
CA VAL A 453 18.05 -25.47 -2.26
C VAL A 453 17.55 -25.01 -3.62
N LYS A 454 17.81 -23.76 -4.00
CA LYS A 454 17.49 -23.22 -5.33
C LYS A 454 18.59 -22.30 -5.84
N LYS A 455 18.67 -22.15 -7.17
CA LYS A 455 19.54 -21.17 -7.82
C LYS A 455 18.78 -19.86 -8.02
N LEU A 456 19.34 -18.74 -7.57
CA LEU A 456 18.76 -17.41 -7.76
C LEU A 456 19.12 -16.85 -9.15
N ARG A 457 18.36 -15.85 -9.62
CA ARG A 457 18.64 -15.16 -10.90
C ARG A 457 20.02 -14.49 -10.94
N SER A 458 20.57 -14.13 -9.78
CA SER A 458 21.95 -13.64 -9.61
C SER A 458 23.02 -14.70 -9.86
N GLY A 459 22.66 -15.97 -10.00
CA GLY A 459 23.59 -17.11 -10.08
C GLY A 459 23.93 -17.74 -8.73
N SER A 460 23.71 -17.03 -7.62
CA SER A 460 23.96 -17.52 -6.26
C SER A 460 23.03 -18.67 -5.88
N ILE A 461 23.52 -19.58 -5.03
CA ILE A 461 22.74 -20.68 -4.47
C ILE A 461 22.10 -20.20 -3.16
N GLU A 462 20.82 -20.48 -2.95
CA GLU A 462 20.10 -20.19 -1.69
C GLU A 462 19.60 -21.49 -1.08
N TYR A 463 19.86 -21.67 0.21
CA TYR A 463 19.19 -22.70 1.00
C TYR A 463 18.23 -22.09 2.03
N SER A 464 17.21 -22.87 2.41
CA SER A 464 16.22 -22.52 3.43
C SER A 464 15.69 -23.78 4.10
N THR A 465 15.20 -23.64 5.34
CA THR A 465 14.54 -24.69 6.12
C THR A 465 13.10 -24.25 6.40
N PRO A 466 12.14 -24.49 5.48
CA PRO A 466 10.80 -23.88 5.53
C PRO A 466 9.98 -24.24 6.76
N TRP A 467 10.34 -25.32 7.45
CA TRP A 467 9.63 -25.86 8.60
C TRP A 467 10.20 -25.39 9.95
N VAL A 468 11.35 -24.71 9.94
CA VAL A 468 11.96 -24.12 11.13
C VAL A 468 11.80 -22.61 11.02
N GLY A 469 10.71 -22.10 11.59
CA GLY A 469 10.48 -20.67 11.76
C GLY A 469 11.44 -20.12 12.81
N TYR A 470 12.06 -18.98 12.53
CA TYR A 470 12.82 -18.22 13.51
C TYR A 470 11.85 -17.29 14.24
N THR A 471 12.13 -17.00 15.50
CA THR A 471 11.34 -16.06 16.30
C THR A 471 12.17 -14.81 16.57
N ASN A 472 11.57 -13.62 16.50
CA ASN A 472 12.23 -12.32 16.66
C ASN A 472 12.64 -11.98 18.11
N THR A 473 12.99 -12.99 18.90
CA THR A 473 13.34 -12.86 20.33
C THR A 473 14.66 -12.15 20.57
N GLY A 474 15.53 -12.05 19.57
CA GLY A 474 16.92 -11.63 19.75
C GLY A 474 17.82 -12.68 20.41
N LEU A 475 17.30 -13.89 20.63
CA LEU A 475 18.02 -15.03 21.25
C LEU A 475 18.32 -16.14 20.24
N GLU A 476 17.59 -16.17 19.11
CA GLU A 476 17.85 -17.09 18.01
C GLU A 476 19.28 -16.92 17.47
N ARG A 477 19.83 -18.00 16.91
CA ARG A 477 21.20 -18.01 16.37
C ARG A 477 21.19 -18.32 14.89
N ILE A 478 22.09 -17.67 14.15
CA ILE A 478 22.30 -17.94 12.72
C ILE A 478 22.67 -19.42 12.56
N ALA A 479 21.91 -20.16 11.74
CA ALA A 479 22.23 -21.55 11.46
C ALA A 479 23.65 -21.67 10.87
N PRO A 480 24.42 -22.71 11.27
CA PRO A 480 25.76 -22.92 10.75
C PRO A 480 25.81 -22.97 9.23
N ASN A 481 26.88 -22.44 8.66
CA ASN A 481 27.11 -22.40 7.23
C ASN A 481 27.11 -23.80 6.62
N LYS A 482 26.28 -23.98 5.59
CA LYS A 482 26.22 -25.22 4.81
C LYS A 482 26.92 -25.12 3.45
N PHE A 483 27.43 -23.96 3.07
CA PHE A 483 28.12 -23.80 1.78
C PHE A 483 29.55 -24.34 1.83
N GLN A 484 29.94 -25.11 0.80
CA GLN A 484 31.30 -25.60 0.61
C GLN A 484 31.94 -24.98 -0.64
N THR A 485 33.10 -24.36 -0.46
CA THR A 485 33.91 -23.81 -1.56
C THR A 485 35.38 -24.20 -1.39
N PRO A 486 36.11 -24.50 -2.48
CA PRO A 486 37.53 -24.89 -2.40
C PRO A 486 38.48 -23.69 -2.25
N THR A 487 38.00 -22.48 -2.52
CA THR A 487 38.82 -21.27 -2.73
C THR A 487 38.52 -20.15 -1.74
N HIS A 488 37.43 -20.24 -0.98
CA HIS A 488 37.00 -19.21 -0.04
C HIS A 488 36.58 -19.79 1.31
N HIS A 489 36.85 -19.04 2.38
CA HIS A 489 36.24 -19.24 3.68
C HIS A 489 35.12 -18.22 3.90
N LEU A 490 34.08 -18.63 4.64
CA LEU A 490 33.04 -17.71 5.08
C LEU A 490 33.66 -16.65 5.99
N ALA A 491 33.53 -15.40 5.60
CA ALA A 491 33.94 -14.24 6.38
C ALA A 491 32.84 -13.79 7.36
N GLY A 492 31.59 -14.17 7.08
CA GLY A 492 30.42 -13.91 7.92
C GLY A 492 29.15 -13.74 7.09
N TRP A 493 28.10 -13.27 7.74
CA TRP A 493 26.78 -13.07 7.17
C TRP A 493 26.37 -11.60 7.26
N THR A 494 25.80 -11.05 6.20
CA THR A 494 25.08 -9.76 6.28
C THR A 494 23.59 -10.03 6.39
N LEU A 495 22.90 -9.27 7.24
CA LEU A 495 21.47 -9.43 7.50
C LEU A 495 20.67 -8.37 6.73
N ARG A 496 19.71 -8.83 5.92
CA ARG A 496 18.59 -8.02 5.45
C ARG A 496 17.27 -8.69 5.79
N PHE A 497 16.20 -7.93 5.89
CA PHE A 497 14.87 -8.46 6.13
C PHE A 497 13.86 -7.72 5.25
N ARG A 498 12.69 -8.33 5.08
CA ARG A 498 11.61 -7.76 4.28
C ARG A 498 10.41 -7.50 5.17
N VAL A 499 9.86 -6.31 5.06
CA VAL A 499 8.51 -5.98 5.54
C VAL A 499 7.65 -5.76 4.30
N ASP A 500 6.54 -6.47 4.19
CA ASP A 500 5.66 -6.48 3.01
C ASP A 500 6.45 -6.64 1.70
N LYS A 501 6.61 -5.55 0.94
CA LYS A 501 7.28 -5.51 -0.37
C LYS A 501 8.72 -4.96 -0.29
N ARG A 502 9.10 -4.29 0.79
CA ARG A 502 10.37 -3.52 0.90
C ARG A 502 11.44 -4.26 1.69
N TRP A 503 12.69 -4.15 1.21
CA TRP A 503 13.87 -4.77 1.82
C TRP A 503 14.69 -3.75 2.60
N PHE A 504 15.07 -4.11 3.82
CA PHE A 504 15.89 -3.30 4.71
C PHE A 504 17.15 -4.04 5.14
N TRP A 505 18.22 -3.29 5.35
CA TRP A 505 19.49 -3.83 5.85
C TRP A 505 19.69 -3.47 7.31
N TYR A 506 20.31 -4.40 8.05
CA TYR A 506 20.82 -4.13 9.39
C TYR A 506 22.27 -3.61 9.30
N LEU A 507 22.51 -2.44 9.87
CA LEU A 507 23.78 -1.73 9.78
C LEU A 507 24.66 -1.94 11.01
N SER A 508 25.95 -1.64 10.86
CA SER A 508 26.99 -1.81 11.87
C SER A 508 26.81 -0.91 13.11
N ASP A 509 26.12 0.22 12.95
CA ASP A 509 25.68 1.12 14.02
C ASP A 509 24.36 0.66 14.67
N LYS A 510 23.87 -0.52 14.31
CA LYS A 510 22.60 -1.13 14.77
C LYS A 510 21.34 -0.42 14.28
N THR A 511 21.46 0.47 13.30
CA THR A 511 20.30 1.08 12.62
C THR A 511 19.79 0.21 11.48
N LEU A 512 18.60 0.55 11.00
CA LEU A 512 17.95 -0.08 9.86
C LEU A 512 17.94 0.92 8.71
N ALA A 513 18.21 0.47 7.49
CA ALA A 513 18.18 1.34 6.32
C ALA A 513 17.55 0.66 5.11
N GLU A 514 16.71 1.40 4.40
CA GLU A 514 16.29 1.04 3.06
C GLU A 514 17.50 1.13 2.12
N ARG A 515 17.88 0.00 1.51
CA ARG A 515 18.78 0.01 0.34
C ARG A 515 18.48 -1.15 -0.59
N ASP A 516 17.85 -0.83 -1.72
CA ASP A 516 18.03 -1.64 -2.93
C ASP A 516 19.40 -1.31 -3.52
N THR A 517 20.28 -2.29 -3.61
CA THR A 517 21.57 -2.08 -4.27
C THR A 517 21.88 -3.26 -5.18
N LYS A 518 21.80 -2.98 -6.49
CA LYS A 518 22.52 -3.73 -7.52
C LYS A 518 24.06 -3.59 -7.39
N ALA A 519 24.56 -2.91 -6.34
CA ALA A 519 25.98 -2.75 -5.99
C ALA A 519 26.33 -3.21 -4.55
N SER A 520 25.57 -4.16 -3.99
CA SER A 520 25.40 -4.34 -2.53
C SER A 520 26.46 -5.12 -1.75
N HIS A 521 27.49 -5.70 -2.37
CA HIS A 521 28.45 -6.52 -1.63
C HIS A 521 29.64 -5.74 -1.04
N LEU A 522 29.79 -4.45 -1.34
CA LEU A 522 30.88 -3.61 -0.85
C LEU A 522 30.45 -2.49 0.10
N ASP A 523 29.17 -2.35 0.44
CA ASP A 523 28.73 -1.31 1.38
C ASP A 523 29.27 -1.61 2.79
N PRO A 524 30.26 -0.84 3.30
CA PRO A 524 30.95 -1.14 4.54
C PRO A 524 30.07 -0.88 5.77
N ARG A 525 28.93 -0.20 5.60
CA ARG A 525 28.02 0.10 6.71
C ARG A 525 27.21 -1.11 7.15
N LYS A 526 27.15 -2.18 6.34
CA LYS A 526 26.41 -3.40 6.67
C LYS A 526 27.07 -4.16 7.81
N MET A 527 26.28 -4.56 8.80
CA MET A 527 26.77 -5.42 9.87
C MET A 527 27.14 -6.80 9.31
N VAL A 528 28.30 -7.31 9.69
CA VAL A 528 28.76 -8.67 9.37
C VAL A 528 28.75 -9.49 10.65
N PHE A 529 27.94 -10.53 10.66
CA PHE A 529 27.79 -11.47 11.77
C PHE A 529 28.68 -12.70 11.55
N GLU A 530 29.28 -13.20 12.62
CA GLU A 530 29.96 -14.50 12.58
C GLU A 530 28.96 -15.65 12.39
N ASP A 531 29.45 -16.81 11.96
CA ASP A 531 28.62 -18.01 11.85
C ASP A 531 28.18 -18.48 13.25
N GLY A 532 26.89 -18.79 13.45
CA GLY A 532 26.36 -19.12 14.78
C GLY A 532 26.12 -17.94 15.72
N ALA A 533 26.35 -16.70 15.27
CA ALA A 533 26.10 -15.50 16.06
C ALA A 533 24.60 -15.35 16.44
N PRO A 534 24.29 -14.67 17.56
CA PRO A 534 22.90 -14.31 17.87
C PRO A 534 22.33 -13.35 16.82
N ILE A 535 21.09 -13.58 16.45
CA ILE A 535 20.32 -12.71 15.55
C ILE A 535 19.79 -11.55 16.38
N PRO A 536 20.03 -10.29 15.99
CA PRO A 536 19.50 -9.15 16.75
C PRO A 536 17.97 -9.14 16.68
N HIS A 537 17.33 -8.66 17.75
CA HIS A 537 15.92 -8.29 17.70
C HIS A 537 15.71 -7.17 16.67
N LEU A 538 14.79 -7.39 15.74
CA LEU A 538 14.39 -6.39 14.74
C LEU A 538 13.16 -5.64 15.29
N PRO A 539 13.29 -4.35 15.62
CA PRO A 539 12.20 -3.61 16.24
C PRO A 539 11.24 -3.11 15.14
N VAL A 540 10.43 -4.00 14.58
CA VAL A 540 9.43 -3.73 13.53
C VAL A 540 8.19 -4.60 13.76
N ASN A 541 7.02 -4.15 13.32
CA ASN A 541 5.75 -4.82 13.63
C ASN A 541 5.37 -5.93 12.65
N ALA A 542 6.14 -6.10 11.57
CA ALA A 542 5.98 -7.21 10.65
C ALA A 542 7.31 -7.64 10.05
N ILE A 543 7.49 -8.95 9.85
CA ILE A 543 8.66 -9.51 9.17
C ILE A 543 8.19 -10.60 8.22
N SER A 544 8.29 -10.35 6.92
CA SER A 544 7.91 -11.33 5.89
C SER A 544 9.02 -12.36 5.61
N ALA A 545 10.28 -11.98 5.80
CA ALA A 545 11.45 -12.87 5.67
C ALA A 545 12.71 -12.20 6.23
N VAL A 546 13.63 -12.99 6.74
CA VAL A 546 15.02 -12.58 7.04
C VAL A 546 15.98 -13.32 6.12
N VAL A 547 17.02 -12.64 5.65
CA VAL A 547 17.99 -13.16 4.69
C VAL A 547 19.40 -12.89 5.19
N PHE A 548 20.16 -13.96 5.37
CA PHE A 548 21.57 -13.93 5.71
C PHE A 548 22.39 -14.14 4.44
N VAL A 549 22.97 -13.07 3.90
CA VAL A 549 23.78 -13.13 2.68
C VAL A 549 25.24 -13.38 3.04
N ALA A 550 25.80 -14.49 2.56
CA ALA A 550 27.18 -14.88 2.84
C ALA A 550 28.20 -13.86 2.30
N LYS A 551 29.25 -13.63 3.09
CA LYS A 551 30.46 -12.89 2.73
C LYS A 551 31.64 -13.84 2.71
N TRP A 552 32.52 -13.66 1.73
CA TRP A 552 33.63 -14.58 1.49
C TRP A 552 34.96 -13.87 1.59
N ARG A 553 35.98 -14.59 2.06
CA ARG A 553 37.40 -14.22 1.97
C ARG A 553 38.14 -15.30 1.20
N ASN A 554 39.06 -14.91 0.33
CA ASN A 554 39.90 -15.85 -0.40
C ASN A 554 40.75 -16.67 0.59
N ILE A 555 40.90 -17.94 0.28
CA ILE A 555 41.94 -18.78 0.87
C ILE A 555 43.24 -18.32 0.19
N GLU A 556 44.08 -17.56 0.89
CA GLU A 556 45.42 -17.28 0.39
C GLU A 556 46.13 -18.63 0.13
N PRO A 557 46.80 -18.80 -1.01
CA PRO A 557 47.61 -19.99 -1.23
C PRO A 557 48.61 -20.04 -0.07
N GLN A 558 48.53 -21.09 0.77
CA GLN A 558 49.55 -21.35 1.77
C GLN A 558 50.91 -21.19 1.09
N GLN A 559 51.82 -20.43 1.70
CA GLN A 559 53.20 -20.35 1.28
C GLN A 559 53.77 -21.77 1.16
N ALA A 560 53.76 -22.30 -0.05
CA ALA A 560 54.35 -23.57 -0.38
C ALA A 560 55.87 -23.43 -0.37
N ARG A 561 56.50 -23.54 0.82
CA ARG A 561 57.92 -23.85 1.00
C ARG A 561 58.03 -24.65 2.30
N GLN A 562 58.31 -25.95 2.31
CA GLN A 562 59.41 -26.64 1.63
C GLN A 562 59.01 -28.05 1.16
N PRO A 563 59.50 -28.53 0.00
CA PRO A 563 59.36 -29.92 -0.36
C PRO A 563 60.37 -30.77 0.43
N VAL A 564 59.86 -31.63 1.32
CA VAL A 564 60.61 -32.76 1.87
C VAL A 564 60.75 -33.81 0.78
N LYS A 565 61.71 -33.65 -0.14
CA LYS A 565 62.26 -34.74 -0.97
C LYS A 565 63.64 -34.32 -1.49
N GLY A 566 64.69 -34.72 -0.77
CA GLY A 566 66.08 -34.44 -1.14
C GLY A 566 67.15 -35.09 -0.27
N ARG A 567 66.84 -36.18 0.43
CA ARG A 567 67.84 -37.10 1.01
C ARG A 567 67.64 -38.47 0.38
N ILE A 568 68.07 -38.62 -0.88
CA ILE A 568 68.55 -39.84 -1.57
C ILE A 568 69.01 -39.34 -2.96
N ALA A 569 70.15 -38.66 -2.99
CA ALA A 569 70.93 -38.38 -4.21
C ALA A 569 72.41 -38.10 -3.88
N LYS A 570 72.89 -38.62 -2.74
CA LYS A 570 74.32 -38.78 -2.43
C LYS A 570 74.55 -40.28 -2.32
N LEU A 571 74.82 -40.93 -3.46
CA LEU A 571 75.36 -42.29 -3.64
C LEU A 571 74.78 -42.86 -4.95
N LYS A 572 75.44 -42.54 -6.07
CA LYS A 572 75.50 -43.28 -7.36
C LYS A 572 75.53 -42.32 -8.56
N ASN A 573 76.71 -41.75 -8.80
CA ASN A 573 77.39 -41.65 -10.11
C ASN A 573 78.61 -40.75 -9.89
N ARG A 574 79.74 -41.35 -9.52
CA ARG A 574 80.76 -41.94 -10.41
C ARG A 574 81.70 -40.86 -10.95
N PHE A 575 82.93 -40.91 -10.44
CA PHE A 575 84.16 -40.99 -11.23
C PHE A 575 83.98 -40.90 -12.75
N ALA A 576 84.63 -39.87 -13.32
CA ALA A 576 84.99 -39.58 -14.71
C ALA A 576 84.49 -38.16 -15.02
N SER A 577 85.31 -37.12 -15.10
CA SER A 577 86.59 -37.04 -15.79
C SER A 577 87.39 -35.84 -15.28
N LYS A 578 88.71 -36.04 -15.23
CA LYS A 578 89.73 -35.03 -14.99
C LYS A 578 89.80 -34.03 -16.17
N GLN A 579 90.54 -32.94 -15.92
CA GLN A 579 91.25 -32.06 -16.87
C GLN A 579 90.50 -30.84 -17.40
N HIS A 580 90.73 -29.69 -16.75
CA HIS A 580 91.44 -28.51 -17.29
C HIS A 580 91.06 -27.30 -16.41
N ARG A 581 91.89 -26.85 -15.46
CA ARG A 581 92.97 -25.85 -15.63
C ARG A 581 92.62 -24.74 -16.63
N ASN A 582 92.29 -23.56 -16.11
CA ASN A 582 93.19 -22.38 -16.04
C ASN A 582 92.47 -21.04 -16.28
N LEU A 583 92.85 -20.05 -15.46
CA LEU A 583 93.02 -18.61 -15.76
C LEU A 583 91.75 -17.79 -16.09
N ALA A 584 91.60 -16.50 -15.77
CA ALA A 584 92.20 -15.56 -14.84
C ALA A 584 91.41 -14.24 -15.00
N VAL A 585 91.46 -13.37 -13.97
CA VAL A 585 91.60 -11.90 -14.10
C VAL A 585 90.35 -11.05 -14.48
N CYS A 586 89.89 -10.33 -13.45
CA CYS A 586 89.71 -8.87 -13.32
C CYS A 586 88.67 -8.07 -14.15
N ASN A 587 87.76 -7.48 -13.38
CA ASN A 587 87.46 -6.03 -13.26
C ASN A 587 86.56 -5.35 -14.33
N PRO A 588 86.03 -4.15 -14.04
CA PRO A 588 84.59 -3.99 -13.83
C PRO A 588 83.98 -2.85 -14.66
N LEU A 589 82.67 -2.63 -14.47
CA LEU A 589 81.96 -1.34 -14.58
C LEU A 589 82.28 -0.45 -15.81
N TYR A 590 81.30 -0.21 -16.67
CA TYR A 590 80.75 1.13 -16.84
C TYR A 590 79.42 1.12 -17.61
N SER A 591 78.64 2.14 -17.28
CA SER A 591 77.29 2.53 -17.69
C SER A 591 76.95 2.54 -19.18
N GLY A 592 75.65 2.42 -19.48
CA GLY A 592 75.06 2.95 -20.70
C GLY A 592 73.54 2.78 -20.73
N ARG A 593 72.80 3.90 -20.71
CA ARG A 593 71.34 4.02 -20.86
C ARG A 593 70.90 3.78 -22.33
N PHE A 594 69.59 3.92 -22.54
CA PHE A 594 68.79 3.98 -23.78
C PHE A 594 68.36 2.59 -24.26
N ASP A 595 67.07 2.25 -24.39
CA ASP A 595 65.77 2.93 -24.32
C ASP A 595 64.71 1.94 -23.81
#